data_AF-A0A821S4H8-F1
#
_entry.id   AF-A0A821S4H8-F1
#
_cell.length_a   1.000
_cell.length_b   1.000
_cell.length_c   1.000
_cell.angle_alpha   90.00
_cell.angle_beta   90.00
_cell.angle_gamma   90.00
#
_symmetry.space_group_name_H-M   'P 1'
#
loop_
_entity.id
_entity.type
_entity.pdbx_description
1 polymer ?
#
loop_
_entity_poly.entity_id
_entity_poly.type
_entity_poly.pdbx_seq_one_letter_code
_entity_poly.pdbx_strand_id
1 'polypeptide(L)'
;MEDEIKTGEIKRIDLDDVLVNELGQFGPFQLRYMVLVSIPLIMSAFMSEYIFSAAAIPHRCRVPECGEDSKLVRFDPDWLTNAMPERTSASTCDRYRPRDISVNISLDYCPADLFDSSVLVGCDSFVYARDNSVVYDFDLGCQEFLRVLAGTLNSVGTLLVLPITGYVSDRFGRRVALIISVFNLALIGLIRAFSVNYNMYLALQILQTTLGAGTFSSAYVFAAELVGPKWRVVASATATSMFATGQVILGGVAWLIQPWRYMIMALHIPCFLIISYYWILSESIRWLLSKQRFEEARTVLENIARVNKTQISEKSMQGLLMPPAVTAESAKVLHYI
;
A
#
# COMPACT_ATOMS: atom_id res chain seq x y z
N MET A 1 -59.56 -31.55 -20.40
CA MET A 1 -58.75 -32.28 -19.41
C MET A 1 -57.35 -32.27 -19.98
N GLU A 2 -56.77 -31.08 -19.99
CA GLU A 2 -55.44 -30.78 -20.52
C GLU A 2 -54.52 -30.67 -19.32
N ASP A 3 -53.47 -31.48 -19.34
CA ASP A 3 -52.45 -31.56 -18.32
C ASP A 3 -51.72 -30.23 -18.16
N GLU A 4 -51.69 -29.72 -16.92
CA GLU A 4 -50.82 -28.63 -16.50
C GLU A 4 -49.36 -29.08 -16.62
N ILE A 5 -48.69 -28.67 -17.70
CA ILE A 5 -47.23 -28.66 -17.79
C ILE A 5 -46.72 -27.59 -16.81
N LYS A 6 -46.42 -28.02 -15.58
CA LYS A 6 -45.60 -27.23 -14.65
C LYS A 6 -44.17 -27.20 -15.20
N THR A 7 -43.84 -26.14 -15.93
CA THR A 7 -42.47 -25.70 -16.16
C THR A 7 -41.84 -25.36 -14.80
N GLY A 8 -41.26 -26.38 -14.16
CA GLY A 8 -40.36 -26.17 -13.04
C GLY A 8 -39.16 -25.37 -13.54
N GLU A 9 -39.06 -24.10 -13.17
CA GLU A 9 -37.82 -23.35 -13.29
C GLU A 9 -36.73 -24.16 -12.59
N ILE A 10 -35.78 -24.68 -13.35
CA ILE A 10 -34.58 -25.31 -12.79
C ILE A 10 -33.83 -24.20 -12.07
N LYS A 11 -34.03 -24.10 -10.74
CA LYS A 11 -33.32 -23.15 -9.90
C LYS A 11 -31.82 -23.37 -10.13
N ARG A 12 -31.15 -22.42 -10.80
CA ARG A 12 -29.70 -22.47 -10.99
C ARG A 12 -29.06 -22.51 -9.62
N ILE A 13 -28.28 -23.55 -9.38
CA ILE A 13 -27.56 -23.71 -8.12
C ILE A 13 -26.44 -22.68 -8.12
N ASP A 14 -26.55 -21.66 -7.27
CA ASP A 14 -25.50 -20.66 -7.06
C ASP A 14 -24.52 -21.14 -5.98
N LEU A 15 -23.28 -20.68 -6.06
CA LEU A 15 -22.27 -20.97 -5.04
C LEU A 15 -22.72 -20.48 -3.66
N ASP A 16 -23.41 -19.34 -3.60
CA ASP A 16 -23.94 -18.81 -2.35
C ASP A 16 -24.99 -19.74 -1.72
N ASP A 17 -25.84 -20.38 -2.53
CA ASP A 17 -26.80 -21.37 -2.05
C ASP A 17 -26.09 -22.61 -1.47
N VAL A 18 -24.99 -23.06 -2.11
CA VAL A 18 -24.19 -24.19 -1.61
C VAL A 18 -23.42 -23.85 -0.34
N LEU A 19 -22.87 -22.64 -0.25
CA LEU A 19 -22.21 -22.15 0.97
C LEU A 19 -23.19 -22.02 2.14
N VAL A 20 -24.43 -21.58 1.88
CA VAL A 20 -25.45 -21.40 2.91
C VAL A 20 -26.00 -22.74 3.40
N ASN A 21 -26.30 -23.66 2.49
CA ASN A 21 -27.07 -24.86 2.82
C ASN A 21 -26.23 -26.13 3.02
N GLU A 22 -25.01 -26.21 2.46
CA GLU A 22 -24.21 -27.43 2.49
C GLU A 22 -22.84 -27.24 3.14
N LEU A 23 -22.01 -26.31 2.64
CA LEU A 23 -20.61 -26.18 3.06
C LEU A 23 -20.39 -25.36 4.34
N GLY A 24 -21.40 -24.60 4.75
CA GLY A 24 -21.35 -23.68 5.88
C GLY A 24 -20.78 -22.31 5.49
N GLN A 25 -21.43 -21.25 5.98
CA GLN A 25 -21.10 -19.87 5.59
C GLN A 25 -19.76 -19.36 6.18
N PHE A 26 -19.31 -19.95 7.29
CA PHE A 26 -18.08 -19.58 7.99
C PHE A 26 -17.57 -20.76 8.85
N GLY A 27 -16.77 -21.64 8.27
CA GLY A 27 -16.16 -22.79 8.94
C GLY A 27 -14.66 -22.61 9.20
N PRO A 28 -13.98 -23.64 9.75
CA PRO A 28 -12.54 -23.62 10.00
C PRO A 28 -11.70 -23.31 8.77
N PHE A 29 -12.13 -23.76 7.57
CA PHE A 29 -11.45 -23.43 6.32
C PHE A 29 -11.45 -21.92 6.07
N GLN A 30 -12.65 -21.30 6.12
CA GLN A 30 -12.81 -19.86 5.89
C GLN A 30 -12.07 -19.05 6.95
N LEU A 31 -12.10 -19.47 8.22
CA LEU A 31 -11.36 -18.80 9.29
C LEU A 31 -9.85 -18.83 9.04
N ARG A 32 -9.27 -20.00 8.73
CA ARG A 32 -7.84 -20.13 8.41
C ARG A 32 -7.47 -19.21 7.24
N TYR A 33 -8.31 -19.18 6.22
CA TYR A 33 -8.11 -18.36 5.04
C TYR A 33 -8.15 -16.85 5.35
N MET A 34 -9.13 -16.43 6.15
CA MET A 34 -9.26 -15.05 6.63
C MET A 34 -8.03 -14.61 7.43
N VAL A 35 -7.52 -15.47 8.32
CA VAL A 35 -6.30 -15.20 9.11
C VAL A 35 -5.09 -15.04 8.19
N LEU A 36 -4.93 -15.91 7.19
CA LEU A 36 -3.83 -15.80 6.23
C LEU A 36 -3.92 -14.50 5.42
N VAL A 37 -5.10 -14.20 4.86
CA VAL A 37 -5.33 -12.97 4.05
C VAL A 37 -5.24 -11.69 4.88
N SER A 38 -5.40 -11.77 6.21
CA SER A 38 -5.21 -10.62 7.11
C SER A 38 -3.77 -10.09 7.10
N ILE A 39 -2.77 -10.95 6.88
CA ILE A 39 -1.36 -10.54 6.85
C ILE A 39 -1.05 -9.59 5.66
N PRO A 40 -1.38 -9.90 4.40
CA PRO A 40 -1.19 -8.96 3.30
C PRO A 40 -2.07 -7.71 3.42
N LEU A 41 -3.23 -7.78 4.09
CA LEU A 41 -4.02 -6.58 4.42
C LEU A 41 -3.26 -5.63 5.35
N ILE A 42 -2.63 -6.17 6.40
CA ILE A 42 -1.73 -5.40 7.28
C ILE A 42 -0.57 -4.81 6.48
N MET A 43 0.12 -5.63 5.68
CA MET A 43 1.28 -5.19 4.89
C MET A 43 0.93 -4.12 3.85
N SER A 44 -0.30 -4.11 3.33
CA SER A 44 -0.73 -3.09 2.37
C SER A 44 -0.70 -1.67 2.95
N ALA A 45 -0.83 -1.51 4.27
CA ALA A 45 -0.71 -0.23 4.94
C ALA A 45 0.71 0.36 4.85
N PHE A 46 1.73 -0.47 4.63
CA PHE A 46 3.12 -0.03 4.58
C PHE A 46 3.43 0.84 3.36
N MET A 47 2.51 0.95 2.39
CA MET A 47 2.60 1.93 1.29
C MET A 47 2.43 3.39 1.73
N SER A 48 1.99 3.63 2.97
CA SER A 48 1.89 4.95 3.57
C SER A 48 3.15 5.36 4.32
N GLU A 49 4.24 4.60 4.21
CA GLU A 49 5.51 4.87 4.89
C GLU A 49 6.18 6.18 4.46
N TYR A 50 5.82 6.71 3.29
CA TYR A 50 6.25 8.04 2.84
C TYR A 50 5.90 9.17 3.82
N ILE A 51 4.84 9.01 4.62
CA ILE A 51 4.42 9.98 5.65
C ILE A 51 5.54 10.20 6.66
N PHE A 52 6.29 9.14 6.98
CA PHE A 52 7.41 9.19 7.92
C PHE A 52 8.74 9.45 7.19
N SER A 53 8.99 8.80 6.05
CA SER A 53 10.28 8.98 5.36
C SER A 53 10.45 10.37 4.77
N ALA A 54 9.37 11.01 4.29
CA ALA A 54 9.37 12.38 3.77
C ALA A 54 8.78 13.40 4.77
N ALA A 55 8.80 13.07 6.07
CA ALA A 55 8.32 13.98 7.11
C ALA A 55 9.15 15.28 7.12
N ALA A 56 8.47 16.39 7.39
CA ALA A 56 9.14 17.66 7.62
C ALA A 56 10.11 17.54 8.80
N ILE A 57 11.31 18.05 8.61
CA ILE A 57 12.30 18.20 9.66
C ILE A 57 12.64 19.69 9.83
N PRO A 58 12.83 20.15 11.08
CA PRO A 58 13.36 21.49 11.32
C PRO A 58 14.66 21.69 10.55
N HIS A 59 14.73 22.79 9.81
CA HIS A 59 15.86 23.13 8.97
C HIS A 59 16.09 24.63 9.01
N ARG A 60 17.34 25.03 8.93
CA ARG A 60 17.74 26.43 8.84
C ARG A 60 18.74 26.60 7.72
N CYS A 61 18.99 27.84 7.36
CA CYS A 61 19.99 28.15 6.37
C CYS A 61 21.40 27.84 6.90
N ARG A 62 22.27 27.36 6.02
CA ARG A 62 23.70 27.28 6.32
C ARG A 62 24.29 28.69 6.26
N VAL A 63 25.23 28.97 7.16
CA VAL A 63 25.92 30.25 7.27
C VAL A 63 27.44 30.03 7.13
N PRO A 64 27.95 29.89 5.88
CA PRO A 64 29.37 29.66 5.63
C PRO A 64 30.27 30.76 6.20
N GLU A 65 29.76 31.98 6.30
CA GLU A 65 30.47 33.15 6.83
C GLU A 65 30.77 33.02 8.33
N CYS A 66 30.10 32.10 9.03
CA CYS A 66 30.38 31.72 10.42
C CYS A 66 31.26 30.46 10.55
N GLY A 67 31.84 29.99 9.44
CA GLY A 67 32.70 28.79 9.42
C GLY A 67 31.94 27.47 9.25
N GLU A 68 30.65 27.49 8.87
CA GLU A 68 29.89 26.27 8.62
C GLU A 68 30.29 25.61 7.30
N ASP A 69 30.79 24.37 7.37
CA ASP A 69 31.32 23.63 6.23
C ASP A 69 30.42 22.46 5.77
N SER A 70 29.49 22.00 6.63
CA SER A 70 28.69 20.79 6.42
C SER A 70 27.24 20.93 6.90
N LYS A 71 26.40 19.92 6.60
CA LYS A 71 25.01 19.79 7.08
C LYS A 71 24.93 19.29 8.53
N LEU A 72 26.02 18.74 9.05
CA LEU A 72 26.12 18.11 10.39
C LEU A 72 26.57 19.08 11.49
N VAL A 73 26.53 20.39 11.22
CA VAL A 73 26.88 21.42 12.19
C VAL A 73 25.75 21.55 13.23
N ARG A 74 26.08 22.04 14.42
CA ARG A 74 25.14 22.31 15.51
C ARG A 74 23.93 23.10 14.98
N PHE A 75 22.72 22.55 15.17
CA PHE A 75 21.50 23.14 14.63
C PHE A 75 21.14 24.49 15.28
N ASP A 76 21.41 24.68 16.57
CA ASP A 76 21.04 25.92 17.28
C ASP A 76 22.26 26.48 18.05
N PRO A 77 23.12 27.25 17.37
CA PRO A 77 24.21 27.99 18.00
C PRO A 77 23.72 29.34 18.56
N ASP A 78 24.34 29.82 19.64
CA ASP A 78 23.90 31.04 20.34
C ASP A 78 23.93 32.30 19.45
N TRP A 79 24.80 32.34 18.44
CA TRP A 79 24.91 33.43 17.48
C TRP A 79 23.86 33.39 16.35
N LEU A 80 22.99 32.37 16.29
CA LEU A 80 22.04 32.17 15.19
C LEU A 80 21.12 33.39 14.96
N THR A 81 20.71 34.05 16.03
CA THR A 81 19.88 35.27 16.00
C THR A 81 20.54 36.44 15.28
N ASN A 82 21.87 36.42 15.15
CA ASN A 82 22.61 37.46 14.43
C ASN A 82 22.51 37.29 12.91
N ALA A 83 22.34 36.05 12.43
CA ALA A 83 22.37 35.71 11.01
C ALA A 83 20.97 35.46 10.42
N MET A 84 19.94 35.34 11.26
CA MET A 84 18.58 34.98 10.83
C MET A 84 17.50 35.79 11.53
N PRO A 85 16.37 36.06 10.85
CA PRO A 85 15.23 36.70 11.47
C PRO A 85 14.56 35.79 12.50
N GLU A 86 14.12 36.39 13.61
CA GLU A 86 13.33 35.70 14.63
C GLU A 86 11.96 35.30 14.05
N ARG A 87 11.70 33.98 13.97
CA ARG A 87 10.41 33.44 13.50
C ARG A 87 9.85 32.46 14.52
N THR A 88 8.52 32.39 14.58
CA THR A 88 7.77 31.42 15.39
C THR A 88 7.85 29.99 14.86
N SER A 89 8.28 29.78 13.62
CA SER A 89 8.45 28.46 13.01
C SER A 89 9.85 27.90 13.23
N ALA A 90 9.94 26.61 13.56
CA ALA A 90 11.21 25.88 13.72
C ALA A 90 12.04 25.72 12.43
N SER A 91 11.55 26.26 11.29
CA SER A 91 12.24 26.24 10.00
C SER A 91 12.34 27.63 9.39
N THR A 92 13.51 27.95 8.82
CA THR A 92 13.80 29.22 8.14
C THR A 92 14.35 28.99 6.73
N CYS A 93 13.88 29.82 5.80
CA CYS A 93 14.24 29.80 4.38
C CYS A 93 14.92 31.05 3.88
N ASP A 94 15.06 32.04 4.76
CA ASP A 94 15.70 33.31 4.50
C ASP A 94 16.74 33.56 5.59
N ARG A 95 17.84 34.19 5.23
CA ARG A 95 18.90 34.65 6.15
C ARG A 95 19.24 36.11 5.87
N TYR A 96 19.90 36.77 6.82
CA TYR A 96 20.41 38.12 6.59
C TYR A 96 21.57 38.11 5.60
N ARG A 97 21.67 39.16 4.79
CA ARG A 97 22.71 39.26 3.77
C ARG A 97 24.09 39.40 4.42
N PRO A 98 25.09 38.60 4.04
CA PRO A 98 26.45 38.78 4.54
C PRO A 98 27.07 40.07 4.00
N ARG A 99 27.91 40.71 4.83
CA ARG A 99 28.77 41.84 4.48
C ARG A 99 30.20 41.35 4.28
N ASP A 100 30.92 41.95 3.33
CA ASP A 100 32.32 41.62 3.04
C ASP A 100 33.27 42.23 4.10
N ILE A 101 33.21 41.70 5.33
CA ILE A 101 34.05 42.14 6.46
C ILE A 101 34.91 40.98 6.92
N SER A 102 36.23 41.19 7.03
CA SER A 102 37.16 40.21 7.57
C SER A 102 37.22 40.31 9.11
N VAL A 103 36.63 39.34 9.79
CA VAL A 103 36.66 39.22 11.26
C VAL A 103 37.23 37.86 11.65
N ASN A 104 37.76 37.74 12.88
CA ASN A 104 38.15 36.45 13.42
C ASN A 104 36.89 35.62 13.71
N ILE A 105 36.63 34.63 12.86
CA ILE A 105 35.41 33.81 12.87
C ILE A 105 35.72 32.46 13.49
N SER A 106 34.79 31.93 14.29
CA SER A 106 34.82 30.56 14.77
C SER A 106 33.40 29.98 14.82
N LEU A 107 33.27 28.65 14.83
CA LEU A 107 31.97 27.97 14.90
C LEU A 107 31.15 28.35 16.14
N ASP A 108 31.80 28.79 17.22
CA ASP A 108 31.15 29.18 18.48
C ASP A 108 30.89 30.70 18.57
N TYR A 109 31.49 31.50 17.69
CA TYR A 109 31.38 32.96 17.74
C TYR A 109 31.25 33.56 16.33
N CYS A 110 30.05 34.09 16.05
CA CYS A 110 29.76 34.83 14.82
C CYS A 110 29.12 36.20 15.12
N PRO A 111 29.82 37.31 14.86
CA PRO A 111 29.36 38.65 15.20
C PRO A 111 28.22 39.14 14.29
N ALA A 112 27.30 39.92 14.85
CA ALA A 112 26.15 40.49 14.12
C ALA A 112 26.55 41.49 13.02
N ASP A 113 27.69 42.16 13.16
CA ASP A 113 28.17 43.14 12.17
C ASP A 113 28.48 42.50 10.81
N LEU A 114 28.68 41.18 10.75
CA LEU A 114 28.84 40.42 9.51
C LEU A 114 27.57 40.37 8.66
N PHE A 115 26.41 40.70 9.23
CA PHE A 115 25.13 40.56 8.56
C PHE A 115 24.40 41.90 8.46
N ASP A 116 23.79 42.15 7.31
CA ASP A 116 22.87 43.24 7.13
C ASP A 116 21.43 42.80 7.46
N SER A 117 20.98 43.14 8.66
CA SER A 117 19.63 42.77 9.14
C SER A 117 18.49 43.42 8.36
N SER A 118 18.78 44.42 7.51
CA SER A 118 17.79 45.11 6.69
C SER A 118 17.44 44.38 5.39
N VAL A 119 18.27 43.42 4.97
CA VAL A 119 18.12 42.70 3.69
C VAL A 119 18.06 41.20 3.95
N LEU A 120 16.96 40.58 3.52
CA LEU A 120 16.78 39.13 3.53
C LEU A 120 17.17 38.53 2.18
N VAL A 121 17.88 37.42 2.23
CA VAL A 121 18.26 36.61 1.06
C VAL A 121 17.82 35.16 1.25
N GLY A 122 17.43 34.52 0.15
CA GLY A 122 17.10 33.10 0.13
C GLY A 122 18.34 32.24 0.42
N CYS A 123 18.11 31.01 0.85
CA CYS A 123 19.17 30.14 1.33
C CYS A 123 19.67 29.17 0.26
N ASP A 124 21.00 29.11 0.10
CA ASP A 124 21.66 28.25 -0.88
C ASP A 124 21.83 26.81 -0.41
N SER A 125 21.93 26.60 0.90
CA SER A 125 22.12 25.30 1.54
C SER A 125 21.56 25.29 2.96
N PHE A 126 21.35 24.10 3.51
CA PHE A 126 20.62 23.92 4.77
C PHE A 126 21.40 23.12 5.81
N VAL A 127 21.13 23.44 7.08
CA VAL A 127 21.50 22.64 8.25
C VAL A 127 20.21 22.07 8.83
N TYR A 128 20.23 20.78 9.16
CA TYR A 128 19.04 20.04 9.58
C TYR A 128 19.17 19.59 11.03
N ALA A 129 18.07 19.62 11.77
CA ALA A 129 18.06 19.13 13.15
C ALA A 129 18.22 17.61 13.27
N ARG A 130 17.93 16.87 12.18
CA ARG A 130 17.97 15.40 12.13
C ARG A 130 18.47 14.93 10.76
N ASP A 131 19.13 13.77 10.74
CA ASP A 131 19.76 13.15 9.57
C ASP A 131 19.02 11.90 9.05
N ASN A 132 17.81 11.65 9.56
CA ASN A 132 17.10 10.37 9.40
C ASN A 132 15.96 10.39 8.38
N SER A 133 15.81 11.47 7.60
CA SER A 133 14.69 11.69 6.66
C SER A 133 15.17 11.89 5.21
N VAL A 134 14.28 11.59 4.26
CA VAL A 134 14.46 11.89 2.82
C VAL A 134 14.76 13.37 2.59
N VAL A 135 14.20 14.24 3.45
CA VAL A 135 14.44 15.69 3.39
C VAL A 135 15.90 16.05 3.63
N TYR A 136 16.58 15.35 4.53
CA TYR A 136 18.00 15.54 4.83
C TYR A 136 18.88 15.01 3.69
N ASP A 137 18.65 13.76 3.28
CA ASP A 137 19.44 13.06 2.26
C ASP A 137 19.44 13.82 0.92
N PHE A 138 18.31 14.44 0.55
CA PHE A 138 18.15 15.13 -0.74
C PHE A 138 17.98 16.65 -0.67
N ASP A 139 18.29 17.26 0.47
CA ASP A 139 18.34 18.73 0.65
C ASP A 139 17.03 19.47 0.33
N LEU A 140 15.90 18.98 0.87
CA LEU A 140 14.56 19.45 0.50
C LEU A 140 13.97 20.51 1.45
N GLY A 141 14.79 21.24 2.22
CA GLY A 141 14.33 22.11 3.32
C GLY A 141 13.22 23.07 2.89
N CYS A 142 13.58 24.06 2.08
CA CYS A 142 12.66 25.08 1.57
C CYS A 142 11.92 24.68 0.29
N GLN A 143 11.92 23.37 -0.02
CA GLN A 143 11.29 22.82 -1.22
C GLN A 143 10.04 22.03 -0.82
N GLU A 144 9.12 22.72 -0.14
CA GLU A 144 7.90 22.12 0.41
C GLU A 144 7.05 21.43 -0.66
N PHE A 145 6.96 22.01 -1.86
CA PHE A 145 6.24 21.41 -2.98
C PHE A 145 6.81 20.04 -3.38
N LEU A 146 8.14 19.88 -3.36
CA LEU A 146 8.80 18.61 -3.66
C LEU A 146 8.50 17.58 -2.57
N ARG A 147 8.49 17.98 -1.30
CA ARG A 147 8.15 17.09 -0.18
C ARG A 147 6.71 16.56 -0.30
N VAL A 148 5.75 17.45 -0.57
CA VAL A 148 4.33 17.09 -0.76
C VAL A 148 4.13 16.22 -2.02
N LEU A 149 4.93 16.42 -3.06
CA LEU A 149 4.85 15.66 -4.30
C LEU A 149 4.96 14.14 -4.08
N ALA A 150 5.72 13.67 -3.08
CA ALA A 150 5.79 12.25 -2.75
C ALA A 150 4.41 11.67 -2.39
N GLY A 151 3.61 12.39 -1.60
CA GLY A 151 2.25 12.00 -1.24
C GLY A 151 1.26 12.13 -2.40
N THR A 152 1.41 13.16 -3.23
CA THR A 152 0.62 13.32 -4.45
C THR A 152 0.85 12.14 -5.41
N LEU A 153 2.12 11.78 -5.65
CA LEU A 153 2.48 10.63 -6.50
C LEU A 153 2.01 9.30 -5.92
N ASN A 154 2.02 9.15 -4.59
CA ASN A 154 1.44 7.98 -3.92
C ASN A 154 -0.06 7.83 -4.24
N SER A 155 -0.79 8.95 -4.17
CA SER A 155 -2.23 8.99 -4.46
C SER A 155 -2.52 8.73 -5.95
N VAL A 156 -1.74 9.33 -6.85
CA VAL A 156 -1.84 9.10 -8.30
C VAL A 156 -1.59 7.63 -8.64
N GLY A 157 -0.53 7.03 -8.11
CA GLY A 157 -0.26 5.61 -8.36
C GLY A 157 -1.35 4.70 -7.80
N THR A 158 -1.90 5.03 -6.63
CA THR A 158 -3.06 4.30 -6.06
C THR A 158 -4.31 4.42 -6.94
N LEU A 159 -4.51 5.53 -7.66
CA LEU A 159 -5.61 5.64 -8.62
C LEU A 159 -5.37 4.72 -9.84
N LEU A 160 -4.14 4.68 -10.35
CA LEU A 160 -3.77 3.89 -11.53
C LEU A 160 -3.79 2.37 -11.28
N VAL A 161 -3.63 1.93 -10.03
CA VAL A 161 -3.53 0.49 -9.70
C VAL A 161 -4.83 -0.27 -9.94
N LEU A 162 -5.99 0.37 -9.79
CA LEU A 162 -7.30 -0.29 -9.80
C LEU A 162 -7.60 -0.97 -11.15
N PRO A 163 -7.50 -0.30 -12.31
CA PRO A 163 -7.68 -0.97 -13.60
C PRO A 163 -6.64 -2.06 -13.85
N ILE A 164 -5.39 -1.85 -13.45
CA ILE A 164 -4.29 -2.81 -13.65
C ILE A 164 -4.56 -4.09 -12.85
N THR A 165 -4.81 -3.95 -11.55
CA THR A 165 -5.05 -5.07 -10.64
C THR A 165 -6.37 -5.76 -10.95
N GLY A 166 -7.41 -5.00 -11.32
CA GLY A 166 -8.68 -5.55 -11.79
C GLY A 166 -8.49 -6.45 -13.01
N TYR A 167 -7.78 -5.97 -14.03
CA TYR A 167 -7.46 -6.77 -15.21
C TYR A 167 -6.68 -8.04 -14.85
N VAL A 168 -5.64 -7.93 -14.01
CA VAL A 168 -4.82 -9.08 -13.60
C VAL A 168 -5.66 -10.09 -12.79
N SER A 169 -6.44 -9.63 -11.83
CA SER A 169 -7.32 -10.45 -10.98
C SER A 169 -8.35 -11.23 -11.80
N ASP A 170 -8.98 -10.57 -12.77
CA ASP A 170 -10.00 -11.21 -13.58
C ASP A 170 -9.40 -12.11 -14.66
N ARG A 171 -8.19 -11.82 -15.16
CA ARG A 171 -7.54 -12.64 -16.19
C ARG A 171 -6.79 -13.84 -15.64
N PHE A 172 -6.05 -13.67 -14.54
CA PHE A 172 -5.09 -14.65 -14.01
C PHE A 172 -5.49 -15.24 -12.66
N GLY A 173 -6.47 -14.65 -11.97
CA GLY A 173 -6.96 -15.15 -10.67
C GLY A 173 -6.62 -14.21 -9.53
N ARG A 174 -7.36 -14.37 -8.42
CA ARG A 174 -7.30 -13.49 -7.25
C ARG A 174 -6.03 -13.75 -6.46
N ARG A 175 -5.62 -15.02 -6.35
CA ARG A 175 -4.34 -15.41 -5.74
C ARG A 175 -3.15 -14.83 -6.47
N VAL A 176 -3.16 -14.94 -7.80
CA VAL A 176 -2.05 -14.45 -8.63
C VAL A 176 -1.95 -12.93 -8.55
N ALA A 177 -3.08 -12.21 -8.64
CA ALA A 177 -3.11 -10.76 -8.47
C ALA A 177 -2.54 -10.32 -7.11
N LEU A 178 -2.99 -10.95 -6.02
CA LEU A 178 -2.50 -10.65 -4.67
C LEU A 178 -0.97 -10.81 -4.58
N ILE A 179 -0.44 -11.93 -5.06
CA ILE A 179 0.99 -12.24 -4.95
C ILE A 179 1.82 -11.29 -5.81
N ILE A 180 1.38 -11.00 -7.04
CA ILE A 180 2.06 -10.05 -7.92
C ILE A 180 2.06 -8.65 -7.29
N SER A 181 0.94 -8.21 -6.73
CA SER A 181 0.87 -6.89 -6.07
C SER A 181 1.80 -6.82 -4.85
N VAL A 182 1.80 -7.82 -3.97
CA VAL A 182 2.68 -7.83 -2.79
C VAL A 182 4.14 -7.93 -3.18
N PHE A 183 4.46 -8.74 -4.20
CA PHE A 183 5.82 -8.85 -4.72
C PHE A 183 6.33 -7.50 -5.25
N ASN A 184 5.54 -6.80 -6.06
CA ASN A 184 5.90 -5.48 -6.58
C ASN A 184 6.00 -4.43 -5.47
N LEU A 185 5.08 -4.47 -4.50
CA LEU A 185 5.16 -3.64 -3.30
C LEU A 185 6.51 -3.82 -2.59
N ALA A 186 6.88 -5.07 -2.29
CA ALA A 186 8.10 -5.42 -1.58
C ALA A 186 9.37 -5.04 -2.38
N LEU A 187 9.42 -5.44 -3.65
CA LEU A 187 10.58 -5.24 -4.52
C LEU A 187 10.84 -3.76 -4.78
N ILE A 188 9.83 -3.01 -5.21
CA ILE A 188 10.00 -1.61 -5.58
C ILE A 188 10.25 -0.77 -4.32
N GLY A 189 9.58 -1.07 -3.20
CA GLY A 189 9.86 -0.45 -1.91
C GLY A 189 11.30 -0.67 -1.46
N LEU A 190 11.82 -1.90 -1.59
CA LEU A 190 13.21 -2.21 -1.26
C LEU A 190 14.19 -1.43 -2.17
N ILE A 191 13.95 -1.40 -3.48
CA ILE A 191 14.78 -0.60 -4.42
C ILE A 191 14.70 0.89 -4.06
N ARG A 192 13.53 1.40 -3.65
CA ARG A 192 13.34 2.80 -3.22
C ARG A 192 14.17 3.16 -2.00
N ALA A 193 14.39 2.23 -1.06
CA ALA A 193 15.27 2.45 0.08
C ALA A 193 16.73 2.73 -0.32
N PHE A 194 17.14 2.31 -1.52
CA PHE A 194 18.48 2.55 -2.09
C PHE A 194 18.51 3.72 -3.08
N SER A 195 17.49 4.59 -3.11
CA SER A 195 17.49 5.74 -4.02
C SER A 195 18.69 6.65 -3.76
N VAL A 196 19.38 7.05 -4.84
CA VAL A 196 20.59 7.89 -4.78
C VAL A 196 20.31 9.37 -5.04
N ASN A 197 19.12 9.69 -5.54
CA ASN A 197 18.65 11.04 -5.76
C ASN A 197 17.12 11.11 -5.60
N TYR A 198 16.58 12.32 -5.48
CA TYR A 198 15.16 12.52 -5.23
C TYR A 198 14.27 12.11 -6.41
N ASN A 199 14.72 12.30 -7.65
CA ASN A 199 13.97 11.90 -8.84
C ASN A 199 13.76 10.38 -8.89
N MET A 200 14.79 9.60 -8.55
CA MET A 200 14.70 8.15 -8.41
C MET A 200 13.73 7.76 -7.29
N TYR A 201 13.78 8.46 -6.15
CA TYR A 201 12.84 8.24 -5.05
C TYR A 201 11.38 8.45 -5.49
N LEU A 202 11.09 9.56 -6.16
CA LEU A 202 9.74 9.89 -6.67
C LEU A 202 9.26 8.91 -7.75
N ALA A 203 10.13 8.54 -8.69
CA ALA A 203 9.79 7.59 -9.75
C ALA A 203 9.46 6.20 -9.17
N LEU A 204 10.22 5.75 -8.19
CA LEU A 204 9.95 4.50 -7.49
C LEU A 204 8.72 4.60 -6.58
N GLN A 205 8.44 5.77 -5.99
CA GLN A 205 7.23 6.00 -5.20
C GLN A 205 5.95 5.81 -6.02
N ILE A 206 5.85 6.44 -7.20
CA ILE A 206 4.70 6.25 -8.08
C ILE A 206 4.64 4.82 -8.64
N LEU A 207 5.78 4.22 -8.99
CA LEU A 207 5.83 2.86 -9.52
C LEU A 207 5.37 1.82 -8.47
N GLN A 208 5.86 1.95 -7.23
CA GLN A 208 5.51 1.06 -6.12
C GLN A 208 4.02 1.11 -5.82
N THR A 209 3.42 2.30 -5.82
CA THR A 209 1.98 2.44 -5.58
C THR A 209 1.17 1.95 -6.77
N THR A 210 1.57 2.27 -8.00
CA THR A 210 0.88 1.83 -9.23
C THR A 210 0.84 0.31 -9.40
N LEU A 211 1.87 -0.41 -8.94
CA LEU A 211 1.95 -1.87 -9.08
C LEU A 211 1.65 -2.63 -7.78
N GLY A 212 1.79 -1.98 -6.62
CA GLY A 212 1.66 -2.60 -5.29
C GLY A 212 0.35 -2.32 -4.56
N ALA A 213 -0.32 -1.18 -4.82
CA ALA A 213 -1.55 -0.77 -4.12
C ALA A 213 -2.75 -1.70 -4.33
N GLY A 214 -2.66 -2.57 -5.33
CA GLY A 214 -3.62 -3.65 -5.59
C GLY A 214 -3.65 -4.74 -4.51
N THR A 215 -2.70 -4.73 -3.58
CA THR A 215 -2.65 -5.70 -2.48
C THR A 215 -3.91 -5.67 -1.64
N PHE A 216 -4.36 -4.48 -1.21
CA PHE A 216 -5.55 -4.36 -0.35
C PHE A 216 -6.80 -4.84 -1.08
N SER A 217 -7.03 -4.36 -2.30
CA SER A 217 -8.22 -4.71 -3.08
C SER A 217 -8.24 -6.20 -3.45
N SER A 218 -7.10 -6.77 -3.87
CA SER A 218 -6.99 -8.21 -4.17
C SER A 218 -7.27 -9.05 -2.93
N ALA A 219 -6.64 -8.72 -1.80
CA ALA A 219 -6.84 -9.44 -0.54
C ALA A 219 -8.30 -9.34 -0.05
N TYR A 220 -8.89 -8.15 -0.12
CA TYR A 220 -10.27 -7.89 0.24
C TYR A 220 -11.25 -8.74 -0.60
N VAL A 221 -11.13 -8.68 -1.94
CA VAL A 221 -11.98 -9.47 -2.84
C VAL A 221 -11.80 -10.95 -2.54
N PHE A 222 -10.56 -11.39 -2.31
CA PHE A 222 -10.27 -12.79 -2.05
C PHE A 222 -10.93 -13.31 -0.76
N ALA A 223 -10.90 -12.50 0.30
CA ALA A 223 -11.60 -12.78 1.55
C ALA A 223 -13.13 -12.81 1.36
N ALA A 224 -13.68 -11.83 0.65
CA ALA A 224 -15.13 -11.67 0.45
C ALA A 224 -15.74 -12.77 -0.45
N GLU A 225 -14.99 -13.29 -1.42
CA GLU A 225 -15.45 -14.34 -2.33
C GLU A 225 -15.54 -15.72 -1.68
N LEU A 226 -14.85 -15.94 -0.55
CA LEU A 226 -14.81 -17.22 0.14
C LEU A 226 -15.90 -17.39 1.22
N VAL A 227 -16.32 -16.29 1.84
CA VAL A 227 -17.33 -16.31 2.90
C VAL A 227 -18.75 -16.26 2.33
N GLY A 228 -19.70 -16.87 3.05
CA GLY A 228 -21.10 -16.79 2.69
C GLY A 228 -21.64 -15.34 2.76
N PRO A 229 -22.77 -15.04 2.09
CA PRO A 229 -23.32 -13.67 1.99
C PRO A 229 -23.47 -12.93 3.31
N LYS A 230 -23.91 -13.62 4.39
CA LYS A 230 -24.09 -13.04 5.73
C LYS A 230 -22.79 -12.51 6.35
N TRP A 231 -21.65 -13.12 6.01
CA TRP A 231 -20.36 -12.81 6.61
C TRP A 231 -19.52 -11.83 5.79
N ARG A 232 -19.97 -11.43 4.59
CA ARG A 232 -19.22 -10.48 3.75
C ARG A 232 -19.00 -9.12 4.42
N VAL A 233 -19.98 -8.64 5.17
CA VAL A 233 -19.85 -7.38 5.95
C VAL A 233 -18.77 -7.53 7.02
N VAL A 234 -18.74 -8.66 7.73
CA VAL A 234 -17.71 -8.96 8.74
C VAL A 234 -16.34 -9.10 8.10
N ALA A 235 -16.24 -9.76 6.94
CA ALA A 235 -14.99 -9.86 6.20
C ALA A 235 -14.48 -8.48 5.78
N SER A 236 -15.38 -7.59 5.34
CA SER A 236 -15.04 -6.20 5.03
C SER A 236 -14.57 -5.40 6.22
N ALA A 237 -15.31 -5.45 7.33
CA ALA A 237 -14.92 -4.79 8.58
C ALA A 237 -13.59 -5.34 9.12
N THR A 238 -13.34 -6.64 8.98
CA THR A 238 -12.07 -7.26 9.34
C THR A 238 -10.95 -6.73 8.46
N ALA A 239 -11.16 -6.65 7.15
CA ALA A 239 -10.14 -6.15 6.22
C ALA A 239 -9.72 -4.71 6.50
N THR A 240 -10.69 -3.81 6.74
CA THR A 240 -10.39 -2.42 7.11
C THR A 240 -9.72 -2.31 8.48
N SER A 241 -10.12 -3.15 9.45
CA SER A 241 -9.47 -3.20 10.77
C SER A 241 -8.03 -3.69 10.70
N MET A 242 -7.74 -4.68 9.83
CA MET A 242 -6.39 -5.19 9.61
C MET A 242 -5.50 -4.14 8.91
N PHE A 243 -6.05 -3.37 7.97
CA PHE A 243 -5.34 -2.22 7.39
C PHE A 243 -5.00 -1.16 8.45
N ALA A 244 -5.96 -0.81 9.32
CA ALA A 244 -5.72 0.12 10.43
C ALA A 244 -4.64 -0.41 11.39
N THR A 245 -4.64 -1.72 11.68
CA THR A 245 -3.59 -2.38 12.46
C THR A 245 -2.22 -2.23 11.78
N GLY A 246 -2.17 -2.36 10.45
CA GLY A 246 -0.96 -2.09 9.66
C GLY A 246 -0.45 -0.66 9.77
N GLN A 247 -1.34 0.34 9.83
CA GLN A 247 -0.95 1.74 10.06
C GLN A 247 -0.35 1.95 11.46
N VAL A 248 -0.89 1.27 12.49
CA VAL A 248 -0.32 1.29 13.85
C VAL A 248 1.07 0.65 13.85
N ILE A 249 1.24 -0.50 13.19
CA ILE A 249 2.54 -1.17 13.05
C ILE A 249 3.53 -0.25 12.33
N LEU A 250 3.12 0.38 11.23
CA LEU A 250 3.94 1.34 10.50
C LEU A 250 4.44 2.46 11.41
N GLY A 251 3.55 3.09 12.18
CA GLY A 251 3.94 4.13 13.13
C GLY A 251 4.89 3.62 14.22
N GLY A 252 4.67 2.41 14.73
CA GLY A 252 5.57 1.77 15.69
C GLY A 252 6.96 1.48 15.11
N VAL A 253 7.04 0.99 13.86
CA VAL A 253 8.32 0.76 13.16
C VAL A 253 9.03 2.08 12.90
N ALA A 254 8.32 3.14 12.49
CA ALA A 254 8.91 4.46 12.30
C ALA A 254 9.47 5.07 13.59
N TRP A 255 8.84 4.77 14.74
CA TRP A 255 9.33 5.18 16.05
C TRP A 255 10.61 4.44 16.47
N LEU A 256 10.66 3.11 16.24
CA LEU A 256 11.79 2.26 16.61
C LEU A 256 12.99 2.40 15.65
N ILE A 257 12.71 2.51 14.34
CA ILE A 257 13.71 2.56 13.27
C ILE A 257 13.58 3.92 12.59
N GLN A 258 14.29 4.90 13.13
CA GLN A 258 14.19 6.27 12.65
C GLN A 258 14.81 6.53 11.27
N PRO A 259 15.97 5.95 10.90
CA PRO A 259 16.55 6.19 9.57
C PRO A 259 15.64 5.60 8.49
N TRP A 260 15.16 6.49 7.61
CA TRP A 260 14.11 6.17 6.65
C TRP A 260 14.43 4.99 5.73
N ARG A 261 15.70 4.79 5.35
CA ARG A 261 16.12 3.67 4.50
C ARG A 261 15.91 2.32 5.19
N TYR A 262 16.39 2.19 6.43
CA TYR A 262 16.22 0.96 7.22
C TYR A 262 14.76 0.73 7.60
N MET A 263 14.00 1.80 7.85
CA MET A 263 12.56 1.71 8.08
C MET A 263 11.83 1.08 6.87
N ILE A 264 12.09 1.57 5.65
CA ILE A 264 11.50 1.00 4.43
C ILE A 264 11.90 -0.47 4.28
N MET A 265 13.18 -0.81 4.49
CA MET A 265 13.66 -2.20 4.41
C MET A 265 12.95 -3.11 5.42
N ALA A 266 12.84 -2.68 6.68
CA ALA A 266 12.21 -3.45 7.74
C ALA A 266 10.72 -3.73 7.46
N LEU A 267 10.02 -2.80 6.81
CA LEU A 267 8.61 -2.97 6.42
C LEU A 267 8.45 -3.89 5.21
N HIS A 268 9.32 -3.77 4.19
CA HIS A 268 9.12 -4.43 2.89
C HIS A 268 9.78 -5.80 2.76
N ILE A 269 10.87 -6.07 3.48
CA ILE A 269 11.53 -7.39 3.44
C ILE A 269 10.59 -8.52 3.90
N PRO A 270 9.84 -8.39 5.01
CA PRO A 270 8.91 -9.44 5.45
C PRO A 270 7.78 -9.71 4.44
N CYS A 271 7.43 -8.75 3.58
CA CYS A 271 6.38 -8.92 2.57
C CYS A 271 6.69 -10.03 1.56
N PHE A 272 7.96 -10.35 1.31
CA PHE A 272 8.35 -11.47 0.44
C PHE A 272 7.87 -12.83 0.95
N LEU A 273 7.56 -12.97 2.24
CA LEU A 273 6.95 -14.19 2.79
C LEU A 273 5.61 -14.52 2.15
N ILE A 274 4.88 -13.52 1.62
CA ILE A 274 3.59 -13.72 0.96
C ILE A 274 3.72 -14.48 -0.37
N ILE A 275 4.90 -14.55 -0.99
CA ILE A 275 5.12 -15.41 -2.16
C ILE A 275 4.77 -16.88 -1.83
N SER A 276 5.05 -17.31 -0.59
CA SER A 276 4.73 -18.66 -0.14
C SER A 276 3.23 -18.99 -0.20
N TYR A 277 2.37 -17.97 -0.23
CA TYR A 277 0.92 -18.15 -0.27
C TYR A 277 0.45 -18.72 -1.60
N TYR A 278 1.28 -18.68 -2.66
CA TYR A 278 0.97 -19.37 -3.91
C TYR A 278 0.66 -20.86 -3.67
N TRP A 279 1.44 -21.49 -2.79
CA TRP A 279 1.32 -22.92 -2.47
C TRP A 279 0.36 -23.20 -1.31
N ILE A 280 0.10 -22.22 -0.45
CA ILE A 280 -0.73 -22.39 0.76
C ILE A 280 -2.21 -22.11 0.48
N LEU A 281 -2.51 -21.07 -0.29
CA LEU A 281 -3.88 -20.65 -0.58
C LEU A 281 -4.41 -21.33 -1.84
N SER A 282 -5.66 -21.80 -1.78
CA SER A 282 -6.42 -22.17 -2.98
C SER A 282 -6.91 -20.92 -3.70
N GLU A 283 -7.08 -21.03 -5.02
CA GLU A 283 -7.69 -19.98 -5.85
C GLU A 283 -9.18 -19.79 -5.53
N SER A 284 -9.74 -18.64 -5.92
CA SER A 284 -11.15 -18.33 -5.72
C SER A 284 -12.06 -19.28 -6.51
N ILE A 285 -13.01 -19.88 -5.81
CA ILE A 285 -14.02 -20.78 -6.41
C ILE A 285 -14.82 -20.02 -7.49
N ARG A 286 -15.22 -18.78 -7.19
CA ARG A 286 -15.98 -17.92 -8.13
C ARG A 286 -15.19 -17.67 -9.40
N TRP A 287 -13.89 -17.42 -9.27
CA TRP A 287 -13.02 -17.25 -10.44
C TRP A 287 -12.85 -18.55 -11.24
N LEU A 288 -12.65 -19.67 -10.56
CA LEU A 288 -12.51 -20.98 -11.21
C LEU A 288 -13.77 -21.34 -12.01
N LEU A 289 -14.96 -21.13 -11.44
CA LEU A 289 -16.24 -21.34 -12.11
C LEU A 289 -16.42 -20.40 -13.31
N SER A 290 -16.08 -19.10 -13.16
CA SER A 290 -16.21 -18.14 -14.28
C SER A 290 -15.22 -18.42 -15.43
N LYS A 291 -14.07 -19.04 -15.14
CA LYS A 291 -13.10 -19.49 -16.13
C LYS A 291 -13.31 -20.92 -16.64
N GLN A 292 -14.42 -21.56 -16.25
CA GLN A 292 -14.74 -22.94 -16.63
C GLN A 292 -13.64 -23.96 -16.22
N ARG A 293 -12.88 -23.66 -15.16
CA ARG A 293 -11.85 -24.54 -14.59
C ARG A 293 -12.48 -25.48 -13.55
N PHE A 294 -13.38 -26.33 -14.03
CA PHE A 294 -14.28 -27.11 -13.18
C PHE A 294 -13.58 -28.14 -12.30
N GLU A 295 -12.56 -28.84 -12.80
CA GLU A 295 -11.80 -29.82 -12.00
C GLU A 295 -11.08 -29.20 -10.79
N GLU A 296 -10.55 -27.99 -10.98
CA GLU A 296 -9.93 -27.24 -9.89
C GLU A 296 -10.97 -26.72 -8.92
N ALA A 297 -12.09 -26.21 -9.41
CA ALA A 297 -13.21 -25.78 -8.57
C ALA A 297 -13.70 -26.94 -7.69
N ARG A 298 -13.86 -28.14 -8.27
CA ARG A 298 -14.22 -29.37 -7.56
C ARG A 298 -13.24 -29.69 -6.45
N THR A 299 -11.94 -29.70 -6.76
CA THR A 299 -10.88 -29.99 -5.78
C THR A 299 -10.91 -29.02 -4.60
N VAL A 300 -11.15 -27.73 -4.86
CA VAL A 300 -11.26 -26.71 -3.80
C VAL A 300 -12.53 -26.94 -2.96
N LEU A 301 -13.67 -27.19 -3.58
CA LEU A 301 -14.94 -27.45 -2.89
C LEU A 301 -14.88 -28.70 -2.01
N GLU A 302 -14.30 -29.79 -2.50
CA GLU A 302 -14.08 -31.03 -1.74
C GLU A 302 -13.13 -30.80 -0.55
N ASN A 303 -12.09 -29.99 -0.73
CA ASN A 303 -11.20 -29.61 0.37
C ASN A 303 -11.94 -28.79 1.45
N ILE A 304 -12.82 -27.87 1.05
CA ILE A 304 -13.66 -27.11 1.98
C ILE A 304 -14.58 -28.05 2.75
N ALA A 305 -15.28 -28.95 2.06
CA ALA A 305 -16.16 -29.94 2.68
C ALA A 305 -15.40 -30.78 3.72
N ARG A 306 -14.22 -31.29 3.35
CA ARG A 306 -13.35 -32.07 4.24
C ARG A 306 -12.92 -31.30 5.48
N VAL A 307 -12.46 -30.06 5.33
CA VAL A 307 -11.96 -29.25 6.46
C VAL A 307 -13.10 -28.76 7.36
N ASN A 308 -14.24 -28.40 6.77
CA ASN A 308 -15.42 -27.97 7.51
C ASN A 308 -16.22 -29.15 8.09
N LYS A 309 -15.83 -30.40 7.79
CA LYS A 309 -16.56 -31.62 8.16
C LYS A 309 -18.01 -31.61 7.66
N THR A 310 -18.21 -31.04 6.48
CA THR A 310 -19.48 -30.99 5.76
C THR A 310 -19.41 -31.89 4.52
N GLN A 311 -20.55 -32.09 3.85
CA GLN A 311 -20.60 -32.77 2.56
C GLN A 311 -21.32 -31.90 1.55
N ILE A 312 -20.83 -31.93 0.32
CA ILE A 312 -21.47 -31.31 -0.83
C ILE A 312 -22.23 -32.39 -1.59
N SER A 313 -23.49 -32.14 -1.93
CA SER A 313 -24.30 -33.11 -2.67
C SER A 313 -23.81 -33.20 -4.12
N GLU A 314 -23.83 -34.39 -4.71
CA GLU A 314 -23.45 -34.57 -6.14
C GLU A 314 -24.32 -33.71 -7.07
N LYS A 315 -25.58 -33.48 -6.70
CA LYS A 315 -26.47 -32.57 -7.45
C LYS A 315 -25.97 -31.11 -7.40
N SER A 316 -25.54 -30.63 -6.24
CA SER A 316 -24.99 -29.28 -6.08
C SER A 316 -23.62 -29.15 -6.75
N MET A 317 -22.77 -30.18 -6.65
CA MET A 317 -21.49 -30.23 -7.36
C MET A 317 -21.71 -30.17 -8.87
N GLN A 318 -22.54 -31.05 -9.44
CA GLN A 318 -22.83 -31.05 -10.88
C GLN A 318 -23.50 -29.75 -11.32
N GLY A 319 -24.43 -29.20 -10.53
CA GLY A 319 -25.10 -27.95 -10.84
C GLY A 319 -24.18 -26.73 -10.89
N LEU A 320 -23.09 -26.73 -10.10
CA LEU A 320 -22.06 -25.69 -10.16
C LEU A 320 -21.07 -25.89 -11.32
N LEU A 321 -20.69 -27.14 -11.60
CA LEU A 321 -19.65 -27.47 -12.59
C LEU A 321 -20.19 -27.58 -14.02
N MET A 322 -21.49 -27.78 -14.19
CA MET A 322 -22.16 -27.84 -15.49
C MET A 322 -23.28 -26.78 -15.50
N PRO A 323 -23.02 -25.56 -15.99
CA PRO A 323 -24.13 -24.64 -16.27
C PRO A 323 -25.09 -25.35 -17.25
N PRO A 324 -26.42 -25.24 -17.06
CA PRO A 324 -27.38 -25.93 -17.92
C PRO A 324 -27.07 -25.59 -19.37
N ALA A 325 -26.96 -26.61 -20.22
CA ALA A 325 -26.81 -26.43 -21.65
C ALA A 325 -27.84 -25.39 -22.08
N VAL A 326 -27.37 -24.28 -22.64
CA VAL A 326 -28.23 -23.31 -23.33
C VAL A 326 -28.92 -24.13 -24.40
N THR A 327 -30.15 -24.54 -24.14
CA THR A 327 -30.97 -25.23 -25.13
C THR A 327 -31.03 -24.31 -26.34
N ALA A 328 -30.81 -24.88 -27.52
CA ALA A 328 -30.65 -24.18 -28.80
C ALA A 328 -31.81 -23.21 -29.17
N GLU A 329 -32.88 -23.17 -28.37
CA GLU A 329 -33.97 -22.20 -28.47
C GLU A 329 -33.60 -20.79 -28.00
N SER A 330 -32.72 -20.63 -27.01
CA SER A 330 -32.33 -19.29 -26.51
C SER A 330 -31.25 -18.60 -27.35
N ALA A 331 -30.54 -19.34 -28.21
CA ALA A 331 -29.63 -18.78 -29.21
C ALA A 331 -30.35 -18.11 -30.39
N LYS A 332 -31.61 -18.45 -30.66
CA LYS A 332 -32.39 -17.84 -31.75
C LYS A 332 -32.90 -16.42 -31.41
N VAL A 333 -33.03 -16.09 -30.13
CA VAL A 333 -33.53 -14.76 -29.71
C VAL A 333 -32.43 -13.69 -29.81
N LEU A 334 -31.16 -14.07 -29.70
CA LEU A 334 -30.00 -13.17 -29.80
C LEU A 334 -29.55 -12.84 -31.24
N HIS A 335 -30.21 -13.41 -32.25
CA HIS A 335 -29.97 -13.08 -33.65
C HIS A 335 -30.98 -12.05 -34.23
N TYR A 336 -31.92 -11.57 -33.41
CA TYR A 336 -32.93 -10.59 -33.80
C TYR A 336 -32.95 -9.31 -32.92
N ILE A 337 -31.89 -9.08 -32.14
CA ILE A 337 -31.57 -7.79 -31.52
C ILE A 337 -30.10 -7.53 -31.84
#